data_AF-A0A377W7X5-F1
#
_entry.id   AF-A0A377W7X5-F1
#
_cell.length_a   1.000
_cell.length_b   1.000
_cell.length_c   1.000
_cell.angle_alpha   90.00
_cell.angle_beta   90.00
_cell.angle_gamma   90.00
#
_symmetry.space_group_name_H-M   'P 1'
#
loop_
_entity.id
_entity.type
_entity.pdbx_description
1 polymer ?
#
loop_
_entity_poly.entity_id
_entity_poly.type
_entity_poly.pdbx_seq_one_letter_code
_entity_poly.pdbx_strand_id
1 'polypeptide(L)'
;MVIFTDLLGGSINNSAVSVLMRHRNVFVVAGINLTLLLEFLLCEEATTEAAIIYATSAARESIVFINPLITQPSSDPQGESHD
;
A
#
# COMPACT_ATOMS: atom_id res chain seq x y z
N MET A 1 -2.20 -16.09 9.16
CA MET A 1 -2.41 -16.17 7.69
C MET A 1 -2.89 -14.82 7.20
N VAL A 2 -2.33 -14.29 6.12
CA VAL A 2 -2.81 -13.04 5.51
C VAL A 2 -3.48 -13.38 4.18
N ILE A 3 -4.70 -12.89 3.98
CA ILE A 3 -5.45 -13.04 2.74
C ILE A 3 -5.48 -11.67 2.07
N PHE A 4 -4.94 -11.63 0.87
CA PHE A 4 -4.89 -10.45 0.00
C PHE A 4 -6.00 -10.56 -1.05
N THR A 5 -6.82 -9.51 -1.20
CA THR A 5 -7.89 -9.47 -2.21
C THR A 5 -7.80 -8.22 -3.07
N ASP A 6 -8.26 -8.32 -4.30
CA ASP A 6 -8.26 -7.24 -5.29
C ASP A 6 -9.13 -6.04 -4.90
N LEU A 7 -10.38 -6.28 -4.49
CA LEU A 7 -11.35 -5.21 -4.26
C LEU A 7 -12.15 -5.41 -2.96
N LEU A 8 -12.29 -4.33 -2.18
CA LEU A 8 -13.14 -4.31 -1.00
C LEU A 8 -14.61 -4.52 -1.39
N GLY A 9 -15.29 -5.42 -0.69
CA GLY A 9 -16.71 -5.70 -0.92
C GLY A 9 -17.02 -6.65 -2.09
N GLY A 10 -16.01 -7.12 -2.82
CA GLY A 10 -16.15 -8.19 -3.81
C GLY A 10 -16.57 -9.53 -3.18
N SER A 11 -17.08 -10.47 -3.98
CA SER A 11 -17.47 -11.81 -3.52
C SER A 11 -16.32 -12.56 -2.85
N ILE A 12 -15.11 -12.43 -3.42
CA ILE A 12 -13.87 -13.00 -2.88
C ILE A 12 -13.54 -12.36 -1.53
N ASN A 13 -13.56 -11.02 -1.42
CA ASN A 13 -13.34 -10.31 -0.16
C ASN A 13 -14.34 -10.72 0.92
N ASN A 14 -15.63 -10.86 0.59
CA ASN A 14 -16.66 -11.29 1.56
C ASN A 14 -16.44 -12.74 2.03
N SER A 15 -15.92 -13.60 1.15
CA SER A 15 -15.53 -14.96 1.50
C SER A 15 -14.29 -14.96 2.42
N ALA A 16 -13.30 -14.11 2.15
CA ALA A 16 -12.13 -13.92 3.01
C ALA A 16 -12.51 -13.39 4.41
N VAL A 17 -13.42 -12.40 4.49
CA VAL A 17 -13.97 -11.90 5.75
C VAL A 17 -14.72 -13.01 6.51
N SER A 18 -15.44 -13.88 5.82
CA SER A 18 -16.10 -15.03 6.43
C SER A 18 -15.10 -16.00 7.07
N VAL A 19 -13.91 -16.17 6.49
CA VAL A 19 -12.81 -16.95 7.07
C VAL A 19 -12.23 -16.22 8.29
N LEU A 20 -11.96 -14.92 8.19
CA LEU A 20 -11.50 -14.07 9.29
C LEU A 20 -12.39 -14.20 10.52
N MET A 21 -13.71 -14.14 10.36
CA MET A 21 -14.66 -14.23 11.48
C MET A 21 -14.65 -15.58 12.21
N ARG A 22 -14.11 -16.63 11.57
CA ARG A 22 -14.03 -17.99 12.14
C ARG A 22 -12.67 -18.28 12.79
N HIS A 23 -11.64 -17.47 12.53
CA HIS A 23 -10.27 -17.76 12.93
C HIS A 23 -9.55 -16.53 13.50
N ARG A 24 -8.99 -16.65 14.71
CA ARG A 24 -8.39 -15.52 15.46
C ARG A 24 -7.07 -14.98 14.88
N ASN A 25 -6.40 -15.73 14.00
CA ASN A 25 -5.06 -15.42 13.48
C ASN A 25 -5.07 -15.27 11.94
N VAL A 26 -6.19 -14.77 11.40
CA VAL A 26 -6.35 -14.44 9.99
C VAL A 26 -6.42 -12.92 9.87
N PHE A 27 -5.83 -12.38 8.82
CA PHE A 27 -5.90 -10.96 8.48
C PHE A 27 -6.36 -10.86 7.02
N VAL A 28 -7.20 -9.87 6.71
CA VAL A 28 -7.70 -9.64 5.35
C VAL A 28 -7.31 -8.23 4.93
N VAL A 29 -6.64 -8.12 3.79
CA VAL A 29 -6.21 -6.85 3.19
C VAL A 29 -6.77 -6.76 1.78
N ALA A 30 -7.62 -5.78 1.53
CA ALA A 30 -8.23 -5.54 0.22
C ALA A 30 -7.51 -4.41 -0.53
N GLY A 31 -7.58 -4.42 -1.87
CA GLY A 31 -6.94 -3.38 -2.70
C GLY A 31 -5.48 -3.69 -3.03
N ILE A 32 -5.17 -4.95 -3.35
CA ILE A 32 -3.77 -5.35 -3.54
C ILE A 32 -3.13 -4.63 -4.73
N ASN A 33 -1.87 -4.26 -4.56
CA ASN A 33 -1.01 -3.79 -5.64
C ASN A 33 0.41 -4.35 -5.44
N LEU A 34 1.28 -4.12 -6.42
CA LEU A 34 2.64 -4.66 -6.38
C LEU A 34 3.45 -4.10 -5.20
N THR A 35 3.37 -2.79 -4.95
CA THR A 35 4.08 -2.13 -3.82
C THR A 35 3.69 -2.77 -2.50
N LEU A 36 2.39 -2.95 -2.24
CA LEU A 36 1.88 -3.56 -1.03
C LEU A 36 2.49 -4.95 -0.80
N LEU A 37 2.54 -5.78 -1.84
CA LEU A 37 3.12 -7.11 -1.74
C LEU A 37 4.63 -7.07 -1.49
N LEU A 38 5.36 -6.18 -2.16
CA LEU A 38 6.80 -6.03 -1.98
C LEU A 38 7.13 -5.54 -0.57
N GLU A 39 6.49 -4.47 -0.11
CA GLU A 39 6.70 -3.91 1.23
C GLU A 39 6.34 -4.92 2.32
N PHE A 40 5.22 -5.66 2.15
CA PHE A 40 4.83 -6.69 3.11
C PHE A 40 5.84 -7.86 3.16
N LEU A 41 6.36 -8.29 2.01
CA LEU A 41 7.31 -9.42 1.91
C LEU A 41 8.72 -9.07 2.36
N LEU A 42 9.13 -7.80 2.20
CA LEU A 42 10.51 -7.36 2.43
C LEU A 42 10.71 -6.60 3.75
N CYS A 43 9.65 -6.14 4.41
CA CYS A 43 9.79 -5.46 5.69
C CYS A 43 10.26 -6.39 6.82
N GLU A 44 10.96 -5.83 7.80
CA GLU A 44 11.47 -6.53 8.99
C GLU A 44 10.63 -6.26 10.24
N GLU A 45 9.33 -6.03 10.05
CA GLU A 45 8.42 -5.73 11.15
C GLU A 45 8.26 -6.91 12.11
N ALA A 46 8.24 -6.62 13.41
CA ALA A 46 8.23 -7.65 14.46
C ALA A 46 6.93 -8.48 14.50
N THR A 47 5.84 -7.99 13.92
CA THR A 47 4.54 -8.67 13.91
C THR A 47 3.86 -8.57 12.55
N THR A 48 3.01 -9.55 12.22
CA THR A 48 2.20 -9.52 10.98
C THR A 48 1.33 -8.27 10.89
N GLU A 49 0.78 -7.80 12.02
CA GLU A 49 -0.07 -6.60 12.04
C GLU A 49 0.75 -5.34 11.74
N ALA A 50 1.93 -5.20 12.33
CA ALA A 50 2.85 -4.10 12.02
C ALA A 50 3.28 -4.13 10.54
N ALA A 51 3.62 -5.31 10.00
CA ALA A 51 3.94 -5.49 8.57
C ALA A 51 2.78 -5.05 7.65
N ILE A 52 1.54 -5.40 7.99
CA ILE A 52 0.35 -4.98 7.23
C ILE A 52 0.17 -3.46 7.30
N ILE A 53 0.30 -2.86 8.48
CA ILE A 53 0.15 -1.42 8.67
C ILE A 53 1.22 -0.67 7.84
N TYR A 54 2.48 -1.07 7.96
CA TYR A 54 3.60 -0.50 7.20
C TYR A 54 3.36 -0.60 5.69
N ALA A 55 3.14 -1.81 5.19
CA ALA A 55 3.00 -2.07 3.75
C ALA A 55 1.79 -1.35 3.14
N THR A 56 0.66 -1.28 3.86
CA THR A 56 -0.52 -0.56 3.37
C THR A 56 -0.34 0.96 3.39
N SER A 57 0.52 1.50 4.25
CA SER A 57 0.87 2.93 4.23
C SER A 57 1.71 3.24 2.99
N ALA A 58 2.82 2.53 2.80
CA ALA A 58 3.70 2.69 1.63
C ALA A 58 2.96 2.47 0.30
N ALA A 59 2.07 1.47 0.25
CA ALA A 59 1.28 1.19 -0.95
C ALA A 59 0.35 2.34 -1.36
N ARG A 60 -0.22 3.09 -0.40
CA ARG A 60 -1.09 4.24 -0.70
C ARG A 60 -0.31 5.39 -1.33
N GLU A 61 0.92 5.62 -0.88
CA GLU A 61 1.80 6.67 -1.41
C GLU A 61 2.33 6.32 -2.81
N SER A 62 2.45 5.03 -3.12
CA SER A 62 2.96 4.58 -4.42
C SER A 62 2.00 4.78 -5.61
N ILE A 63 0.72 5.09 -5.35
CA ILE A 63 -0.26 5.31 -6.42
C ILE A 63 -0.21 6.78 -6.83
N VAL A 64 0.37 7.05 -7.99
CA VAL A 64 0.65 8.41 -8.46
C VAL A 64 0.16 8.60 -9.89
N PHE A 65 -0.48 9.75 -10.18
CA PHE A 65 -0.78 10.16 -11.55
C PHE A 65 0.42 10.90 -12.14
N ILE A 66 1.15 10.23 -13.03
CA ILE A 66 2.45 10.73 -13.53
C ILE A 66 2.30 11.90 -14.50
N ASN A 67 1.27 11.93 -15.36
CA ASN A 67 1.18 12.95 -16.43
C ASN A 67 1.25 14.39 -15.90
N PRO A 68 0.52 14.79 -14.84
CA PRO A 68 0.61 16.14 -14.29
C PRO A 68 1.99 16.46 -13.69
N LEU A 69 2.70 15.47 -13.16
CA LEU A 69 4.01 15.68 -12.50
C LEU A 69 5.12 16.05 -13.49
N ILE A 70 5.05 15.55 -14.71
CA ILE A 70 6.03 15.88 -15.77
C ILE A 70 5.77 17.29 -16.33
N THR A 71 4.52 17.79 -16.22
CA THR A 71 4.12 19.09 -16.76
C THR A 71 4.24 20.25 -15.77
N GLN A 72 4.53 20.00 -14.50
CA GLN A 72 4.80 21.07 -13.55
C GLN A 72 6.23 21.57 -13.74
N PRO A 73 6.44 22.87 -14.06
CA PRO A 73 7.78 23.44 -14.03
C PRO A 73 8.33 23.26 -12.61
N SER A 74 9.54 22.71 -12.50
CA SER A 74 10.23 22.59 -11.22
C SER A 74 10.30 23.97 -10.58
N SER A 75 9.59 24.16 -9.47
CA SER A 75 9.78 25.31 -8.60
C SER A 75 11.08 25.09 -7.82
N ASP A 76 12.21 25.06 -8.53
CA ASP A 76 13.50 25.37 -7.94
C ASP A 76 13.49 26.88 -7.68
N PRO A 77 13.57 27.33 -6.41
CA PRO A 77 13.87 28.72 -6.13
C PRO A 77 15.29 28.96 -6.65
N GLN A 78 15.42 29.74 -7.73
CA GLN A 78 16.69 30.24 -8.23
C GLN A 78 17.57 30.74 -7.09
N GLY A 79 18.73 30.10 -6.93
CA GLY A 79 19.93 30.75 -6.44
C GLY A 79 20.71 31.31 -7.63
N GLU A 80 20.17 32.31 -8.32
CA GLU A 80 21.02 33.22 -9.09
C GLU A 80 21.54 34.31 -8.14
N SER A 81 22.86 34.36 -7.98
CA SER A 81 23.73 35.53 -7.78
C SER A 81 25.05 35.03 -7.17
N HIS A 82 26.25 35.39 -7.59
CA HIS A 82 26.76 36.64 -8.12
C HIS A 82 28.07 36.37 -8.91
N ASP A 83 28.32 37.23 -9.91
CA ASP A 83 29.57 37.55 -10.64
C ASP A 83 30.05 36.66 -11.80
#